data_AF-A0A937B4I7-F1
#
_entry.id   AF-A0A937B4I7-F1
#
_cell.length_a   1.000
_cell.length_b   1.000
_cell.length_c   1.000
_cell.angle_alpha   90.00
_cell.angle_beta   90.00
_cell.angle_gamma   90.00
#
_symmetry.space_group_name_H-M   'P 1'
#
loop_
_entity.id
_entity.type
_entity.pdbx_description
1 polymer ?
#
loop_
_entity_poly.entity_id
_entity_poly.type
_entity_poly.pdbx_seq_one_letter_code
_entity_poly.pdbx_strand_id
1 'polypeptide(L)'
;MNTFQIEKGNILAWVYTITRNVVFDKLRNKKVNFVELTTEAEDLEYNVEQFDTLLPTEIESEIQKMPDGYRTILNLFVFEEQSHAEIAKILNISESTSRSQYLRAKNYLKKNLETIYSKRYEKYIV
;
A
#
# COMPACT_ATOMS: atom_id res chain seq x y z
N MET A 1 15.60 23.28 4.60
CA MET A 1 15.74 22.01 5.33
C MET A 1 14.50 21.88 6.21
N ASN A 2 13.45 21.26 5.68
CA ASN A 2 12.20 21.00 6.40
C ASN A 2 11.94 19.50 6.26
N THR A 3 12.41 18.75 7.25
CA THR A 3 12.13 17.34 7.42
C THR A 3 10.72 17.25 8.01
N PHE A 4 9.71 17.04 7.17
CA PHE A 4 8.31 16.98 7.58
C PHE A 4 8.07 15.69 8.40
N GLN A 5 7.52 15.83 9.60
CA GLN A 5 7.25 14.73 10.53
C GLN A 5 5.90 14.06 10.22
N ILE A 6 5.94 12.75 10.01
CA ILE A 6 4.80 11.87 9.70
C ILE A 6 4.06 11.54 11.00
N GLU A 7 3.37 12.50 11.60
CA GLU A 7 2.52 12.24 12.78
C GLU A 7 1.02 12.15 12.45
N LYS A 8 0.59 12.26 11.20
CA LYS A 8 -0.84 12.22 10.85
C LYS A 8 -1.29 11.20 9.80
N GLY A 9 -0.38 10.46 9.16
CA GLY A 9 -0.71 9.44 8.17
C GLY A 9 -0.34 8.04 8.66
N ASN A 10 -1.24 7.33 9.34
CA ASN A 10 -0.98 5.96 9.76
C ASN A 10 -0.97 5.02 8.53
N ILE A 11 0.23 4.64 8.07
CA ILE A 11 0.44 3.72 6.93
C ILE A 11 -0.30 2.40 7.14
N LEU A 12 -0.33 1.86 8.37
CA LEU A 12 -1.08 0.63 8.68
C LEU A 12 -2.57 0.81 8.42
N ALA A 13 -3.16 1.93 8.83
CA ALA A 13 -4.58 2.22 8.61
C ALA A 13 -4.91 2.34 7.10
N TRP A 14 -4.00 2.95 6.33
CA TRP A 14 -4.14 3.03 4.88
C TRP A 14 -4.03 1.66 4.19
N VAL A 15 -3.03 0.86 4.57
CA VAL A 15 -2.84 -0.51 4.06
C VAL A 15 -4.04 -1.40 4.41
N TYR A 16 -4.57 -1.28 5.63
CA TYR A 16 -5.78 -1.99 6.06
C TYR A 16 -6.98 -1.61 5.20
N THR A 17 -7.17 -0.32 4.93
CA THR A 17 -8.28 0.20 4.10
C THR A 17 -8.21 -0.34 2.68
N ILE A 18 -7.02 -0.31 2.06
CA ILE A 18 -6.82 -0.88 0.72
C ILE A 18 -7.10 -2.38 0.73
N THR A 19 -6.51 -3.11 1.67
CA THR A 19 -6.67 -4.57 1.78
C THR A 19 -8.13 -4.95 1.90
N ARG A 20 -8.86 -4.29 2.81
CA ARG A 20 -10.30 -4.45 2.98
C ARG A 20 -11.03 -4.28 1.65
N ASN A 21 -10.84 -3.15 0.98
CA ASN A 21 -11.55 -2.86 -0.27
C ASN A 21 -11.25 -3.88 -1.38
N VAL A 22 -9.98 -4.30 -1.51
CA VAL A 22 -9.56 -5.31 -2.49
C VAL A 22 -10.18 -6.68 -2.20
N VAL A 23 -10.21 -7.10 -0.93
CA VAL A 23 -10.84 -8.36 -0.53
C VAL A 23 -12.34 -8.33 -0.82
N PHE A 24 -13.03 -7.25 -0.44
CA PHE A 24 -14.47 -7.11 -0.73
C PHE A 24 -14.76 -7.10 -2.24
N ASP A 25 -13.97 -6.40 -3.05
CA ASP A 25 -14.14 -6.42 -4.51
C ASP A 25 -13.91 -7.83 -5.10
N LYS A 26 -12.91 -8.56 -4.61
CA LYS A 26 -12.67 -9.95 -5.03
C LYS A 26 -13.82 -10.88 -4.63
N LEU A 27 -14.37 -10.72 -3.43
CA LEU A 27 -15.49 -11.53 -2.94
C LEU A 27 -16.78 -11.20 -3.69
N ARG A 28 -17.05 -9.91 -3.98
CA ARG A 28 -18.22 -9.48 -4.74
C ARG A 28 -18.27 -10.09 -6.15
N ASN A 29 -17.11 -10.31 -6.76
CA ASN A 29 -16.98 -10.83 -8.12
C ASN A 29 -16.82 -12.36 -8.20
N LYS A 30 -16.71 -13.06 -7.08
CA LYS A 30 -16.64 -14.53 -7.05
C LYS A 30 -18.07 -15.08 -6.90
N LYS A 31 -18.48 -15.99 -7.79
CA LYS A 31 -19.57 -16.92 -7.46
C LYS A 31 -19.07 -17.76 -6.28
N VAL A 32 -19.51 -17.43 -5.07
CA VAL A 32 -19.14 -18.16 -3.87
C VAL A 32 -19.83 -19.52 -3.93
N ASN A 33 -19.08 -20.55 -4.31
CA ASN A 33 -19.52 -21.93 -4.11
C ASN A 33 -19.32 -22.24 -2.63
N PHE A 34 -20.41 -22.31 -1.88
CA PHE A 34 -20.37 -22.83 -0.53
C PHE A 34 -19.99 -24.30 -0.62
N VAL A 35 -18.85 -24.65 -0.03
CA VAL A 35 -18.45 -26.04 0.18
C VAL A 35 -18.74 -26.33 1.65
N GLU A 36 -19.37 -27.47 1.92
CA GLU A 36 -19.55 -27.95 3.30
C GLU A 36 -18.17 -28.09 3.96
N LEU A 37 -18.00 -27.43 5.11
CA LEU A 37 -16.80 -27.54 5.91
C LEU A 37 -16.76 -28.97 6.49
N THR A 38 -15.98 -29.85 5.89
CA THR A 38 -15.61 -31.13 6.49
C THR A 38 -14.67 -30.87 7.66
N THR A 39 -14.83 -31.62 8.75
CA THR A 39 -14.16 -31.40 10.05
C THR A 39 -12.62 -31.53 10.02
N GLU A 40 -12.04 -31.92 8.89
CA GLU A 40 -10.61 -32.00 8.65
C GLU A 40 -10.06 -30.68 8.06
N ALA A 41 -10.41 -29.55 8.65
CA ALA A 41 -9.61 -28.35 8.45
C ALA A 41 -8.32 -28.56 9.26
N GLU A 42 -7.20 -28.82 8.59
CA GLU A 42 -5.90 -28.65 9.24
C GLU A 42 -5.88 -27.23 9.80
N ASP A 43 -5.71 -27.13 11.13
CA ASP A 43 -5.43 -25.86 11.79
C ASP A 43 -4.12 -25.36 11.21
N LEU A 44 -4.21 -24.55 10.15
CA LEU A 44 -3.10 -23.75 9.68
C LEU A 44 -2.81 -22.77 10.81
N GLU A 45 -1.82 -23.13 11.63
CA GLU A 45 -1.26 -22.25 12.64
C GLU A 45 -0.57 -21.10 11.91
N TYR A 46 -1.37 -20.10 11.53
CA TYR A 46 -0.87 -18.86 10.96
C TYR A 46 -0.08 -18.16 12.05
N ASN A 47 1.24 -18.13 11.92
CA ASN A 47 2.09 -17.35 12.80
C ASN A 47 1.90 -15.85 12.47
N VAL A 48 0.85 -15.25 13.04
CA VAL A 48 0.44 -13.85 12.83
C VAL A 48 1.53 -12.88 13.29
N GLU A 49 2.36 -13.28 14.27
CA GLU A 49 3.41 -12.43 14.86
C GLU A 49 4.49 -12.01 13.85
N GLN A 50 4.68 -12.76 12.76
CA GLN A 50 5.70 -12.45 11.76
C GLN A 50 5.23 -11.44 10.69
N PHE A 51 3.92 -11.18 10.60
CA PHE A 51 3.34 -10.33 9.55
C PHE A 51 3.17 -8.85 9.95
N ASP A 52 3.21 -8.48 11.23
CA ASP A 52 2.61 -7.21 11.66
C ASP A 52 3.56 -6.00 11.85
N THR A 53 4.88 -6.18 11.91
CA THR A 53 5.80 -5.05 12.22
C THR A 53 6.77 -4.68 11.10
N LEU A 54 7.14 -5.62 10.23
CA LEU A 54 8.09 -5.35 9.15
C LEU A 54 7.44 -4.59 7.98
N LEU A 55 6.20 -4.90 7.62
CA LEU A 55 5.52 -4.33 6.45
C LEU A 55 5.43 -2.79 6.49
N PRO A 56 5.07 -2.14 7.62
CA PRO A 56 4.95 -0.68 7.66
C PRO A 56 6.30 0.02 7.50
N THR A 57 7.34 -0.48 8.21
CA THR A 57 8.69 0.10 8.14
C THR A 57 9.32 -0.05 6.75
N GLU A 58 9.04 -1.15 6.07
CA GLU A 58 9.52 -1.39 4.70
C GLU A 58 8.83 -0.48 3.69
N ILE A 59 7.51 -0.33 3.79
CA ILE A 59 6.75 0.61 2.96
C ILE A 59 7.24 2.04 3.18
N GLU A 60 7.44 2.44 4.43
CA GLU A 60 7.95 3.77 4.78
C GLU A 60 9.35 4.02 4.19
N SER A 61 10.27 3.05 4.34
CA SER A 61 11.61 3.10 3.73
C SER A 61 11.51 3.26 2.21
N GLU A 62 10.61 2.55 1.54
CA GLU A 62 10.45 2.67 0.08
C GLU A 62 9.84 4.02 -0.33
N ILE A 63 8.90 4.57 0.45
CA ILE A 63 8.39 5.94 0.24
C ILE A 63 9.53 6.96 0.37
N GLN A 64 10.44 6.78 1.33
CA GLN A 64 11.59 7.67 1.52
C GLN A 64 12.66 7.58 0.41
N LYS A 65 12.72 6.49 -0.35
CA LYS A 65 13.63 6.35 -1.51
C LYS A 65 13.04 6.88 -2.81
N MET A 66 11.74 7.14 -2.83
CA MET A 66 11.01 7.58 -4.01
C MET A 66 11.43 9.00 -4.45
N PRO A 67 11.47 9.31 -5.76
CA PRO A 67 11.67 10.68 -6.24
C PRO A 67 10.72 11.69 -5.58
N ASP A 68 11.23 12.89 -5.25
CA ASP A 68 10.51 13.86 -4.42
C ASP A 68 9.14 14.26 -4.96
N GLY A 69 8.99 14.44 -6.28
CA GLY A 69 7.70 14.78 -6.89
C GLY A 69 6.63 13.71 -6.67
N TYR A 70 7.03 12.43 -6.76
CA TYR A 70 6.12 11.30 -6.55
C TYR A 70 5.76 11.17 -5.07
N ARG A 71 6.76 11.30 -4.19
CA ARG A 71 6.57 11.24 -2.72
C ARG A 71 5.65 12.34 -2.23
N THR A 72 5.88 13.57 -2.70
CA THR A 72 5.08 14.74 -2.33
C THR A 72 3.62 14.54 -2.72
N ILE A 73 3.37 14.11 -3.97
CA ILE A 73 2.00 13.90 -4.45
C ILE A 73 1.34 12.71 -3.77
N LEU A 74 2.07 11.62 -3.52
CA LEU A 74 1.57 10.49 -2.73
C LEU A 74 1.13 10.97 -1.34
N ASN A 75 1.96 11.73 -0.64
CA ASN A 75 1.67 12.18 0.71
C ASN A 75 0.44 13.09 0.77
N LEU A 76 0.40 14.11 -0.10
CA LEU A 76 -0.73 15.03 -0.16
C LEU A 76 -2.04 14.32 -0.48
N PHE A 77 -2.03 13.36 -1.42
CA PHE A 77 -3.23 12.66 -1.85
C PHE A 77 -3.69 11.60 -0.84
N VAL A 78 -2.75 10.80 -0.32
CA VAL A 78 -3.06 9.62 0.49
C VAL A 78 -3.18 9.94 1.98
N PHE A 79 -2.26 10.75 2.51
CA PHE A 79 -2.18 11.00 3.95
C PHE A 79 -2.84 12.32 4.35
N GLU A 80 -2.84 13.31 3.46
CA GLU A 80 -3.48 14.61 3.71
C GLU A 80 -4.85 14.75 3.02
N GLU A 81 -5.31 13.68 2.36
CA GLU A 81 -6.63 13.55 1.71
C GLU A 81 -6.98 14.68 0.73
N GLN A 82 -5.96 15.33 0.14
CA GLN A 82 -6.15 16.39 -0.83
C GLN A 82 -6.57 15.82 -2.18
N SER A 83 -7.54 16.46 -2.83
CA SER A 83 -7.88 16.15 -4.22
C SER A 83 -6.75 16.54 -5.18
N HIS A 84 -6.69 15.90 -6.36
CA HIS A 84 -5.71 16.28 -7.38
C HIS A 84 -5.83 17.75 -7.80
N ALA A 85 -7.04 18.33 -7.74
CA ALA A 85 -7.28 19.74 -8.02
C ALA A 85 -6.68 20.67 -6.95
N GLU A 86 -6.73 20.30 -5.67
CA GLU A 86 -6.09 21.05 -4.59
C GLU A 86 -4.57 20.92 -4.67
N ILE A 87 -4.06 19.71 -4.90
CA ILE A 87 -2.62 19.46 -5.08
C ILE A 87 -2.06 20.28 -6.25
N ALA A 88 -2.80 20.36 -7.36
CA ALA A 88 -2.43 21.16 -8.52
C ALA A 88 -2.24 22.64 -8.16
N LYS A 89 -3.11 23.19 -7.31
CA LYS A 89 -3.01 24.56 -6.81
C LYS A 89 -1.83 24.73 -5.85
N ILE A 90 -1.66 23.80 -4.90
CA ILE A 90 -0.59 23.83 -3.89
C ILE A 90 0.80 23.83 -4.55
N LEU A 91 0.99 22.96 -5.55
CA LEU A 91 2.29 22.76 -6.20
C LEU A 91 2.47 23.59 -7.49
N ASN A 92 1.47 24.38 -7.87
CA ASN A 92 1.44 25.14 -9.12
C ASN A 92 1.75 24.28 -10.37
N ILE A 93 1.08 23.13 -10.48
CA ILE A 93 1.17 22.19 -11.60
C ILE A 93 -0.22 21.95 -12.20
N SER A 94 -0.28 21.27 -13.35
CA SER A 94 -1.58 20.85 -13.88
C SER A 94 -2.16 19.67 -13.09
N GLU A 95 -3.48 19.57 -13.04
CA GLU A 95 -4.16 18.44 -12.40
C GLU A 95 -3.83 17.10 -13.08
N SER A 96 -3.61 17.09 -14.39
CA SER A 96 -3.18 15.89 -15.13
C SER A 96 -1.75 15.48 -14.75
N THR A 97 -0.87 16.46 -14.46
CA THR A 97 0.47 16.21 -13.89
C THR A 97 0.35 15.59 -12.51
N SER A 98 -0.55 16.09 -11.65
CA SER A 98 -0.80 15.50 -10.32
C SER A 98 -1.21 14.02 -10.42
N ARG A 99 -2.23 13.71 -11.23
CA ARG A 99 -2.67 12.31 -11.48
C ARG A 99 -1.56 11.42 -12.02
N SER A 100 -0.81 11.92 -13.00
CA SER A 100 0.25 11.15 -13.65
C SER A 100 1.40 10.85 -12.69
N GLN A 101 1.81 11.81 -11.86
CA GLN A 101 2.83 11.59 -10.84
C GLN A 101 2.34 10.65 -9.73
N TYR A 102 1.08 10.77 -9.30
CA TYR A 102 0.49 9.80 -8.36
C TYR A 102 0.50 8.37 -8.92
N LEU A 103 0.12 8.19 -10.19
CA LEU A 103 0.17 6.87 -10.82
C LEU A 103 1.60 6.31 -10.87
N ARG A 104 2.59 7.15 -11.17
CA ARG A 104 4.01 6.75 -11.14
C ARG A 104 4.47 6.41 -9.72
N ALA A 105 4.04 7.16 -8.70
CA ALA A 105 4.30 6.86 -7.30
C ALA A 105 3.77 5.47 -6.91
N LYS A 106 2.52 5.16 -7.30
CA LYS A 106 1.89 3.85 -7.06
C LYS A 106 2.66 2.72 -7.73
N ASN A 107 3.04 2.91 -9.00
CA ASN A 107 3.79 1.90 -9.75
C ASN A 107 5.21 1.69 -9.19
N TYR A 108 5.85 2.76 -8.71
CA TYR A 108 7.15 2.69 -8.04
C TYR A 108 7.08 1.80 -6.79
N LEU A 109 6.11 2.06 -5.90
CA LEU A 109 5.92 1.25 -4.69
C LEU A 109 5.60 -0.20 -5.04
N LYS A 110 4.69 -0.44 -5.98
CA LYS A 110 4.33 -1.79 -6.41
C LYS A 110 5.56 -2.60 -6.82
N LYS A 111 6.39 -2.05 -7.73
CA LYS A 111 7.57 -2.75 -8.27
C LYS A 111 8.58 -3.09 -7.17
N ASN A 112 8.86 -2.14 -6.28
CA ASN A 112 9.87 -2.34 -5.23
C ASN A 112 9.38 -3.34 -4.18
N LEU A 113 8.11 -3.23 -3.77
CA LEU A 113 7.51 -4.16 -2.82
C LEU A 113 7.40 -5.57 -3.39
N GLU A 114 6.98 -5.75 -4.65
CA GLU A 114 6.97 -7.06 -5.31
C GLU A 114 8.36 -7.71 -5.31
N THR A 115 9.42 -6.93 -5.53
CA THR A 115 10.80 -7.41 -5.47
C THR A 115 11.19 -7.85 -4.05
N ILE A 116 10.81 -7.07 -3.03
CA ILE A 116 11.09 -7.39 -1.61
C ILE A 116 10.36 -8.68 -1.20
N TYR A 117 9.09 -8.82 -1.58
CA TYR A 117 8.30 -9.99 -1.23
C TYR A 117 8.76 -11.24 -1.99
N SER A 118 9.06 -11.16 -3.29
CA SER A 118 9.59 -12.32 -4.06
C SER A 118 10.85 -12.89 -3.40
N LYS A 119 11.82 -12.03 -3.10
CA LYS A 119 13.07 -12.43 -2.43
C LYS A 119 12.84 -13.04 -1.04
N ARG A 120 11.84 -12.55 -0.31
CA ARG A 120 11.50 -13.06 1.02
C ARG A 120 10.84 -14.44 0.94
N TYR A 121 9.91 -14.66 0.01
CA TYR A 121 9.29 -15.97 -0.16
C TYR A 121 10.26 -17.03 -0.71
N GLU A 122 11.22 -16.65 -1.56
CA GLU A 122 12.32 -17.54 -1.99
C GLU A 122 13.12 -18.11 -0.79
N LYS A 123 13.24 -17.37 0.32
CA LYS A 123 13.94 -17.81 1.53
C LYS A 123 13.21 -18.92 2.30
N TYR A 124 11.91 -19.11 2.09
CA TYR A 124 11.09 -20.12 2.78
C TYR A 124 10.81 -21.37 1.92
N ILE A 125 11.35 -21.44 0.69
CA ILE A 125 11.18 -22.57 -0.24
C ILE A 125 12.44 -23.50 -0.24
N VAL A 126 13.41 -23.26 0.65
CA VAL A 126 14.60 -24.12 0.85
C VAL A 126 14.48 -24.92 2.13
#